data_AF-B8CQD3-F1
#
_entry.id   AF-B8CQD3-F1
#
_cell.length_a   1.000
_cell.length_b   1.000
_cell.length_c   1.000
_cell.angle_alpha   90.00
_cell.angle_beta   90.00
_cell.angle_gamma   90.00
#
_symmetry.space_group_name_H-M   'P 1'
#
loop_
_entity.id
_entity.type
_entity.pdbx_description
1 polymer ?
#
loop_
_entity_poly.entity_id
_entity_poly.type
_entity_poly.pdbx_seq_one_letter_code
_entity_poly.pdbx_strand_id
1 'polypeptide(L)'
;MVLLMKAVLLLILIPLALLGSTSATASGHYFTISSVSMAMAAIHAEKSLKVGSSQQAAQLVKSRYSGKILKVQSTRVNGNPGYRVKLLSKDGVVFHVSVDAKTGSIRRN
;
A
#
# COMPACT_ATOMS: atom_id res chain seq x y z
N MET A 1 19.82 19.70 33.21
CA MET A 1 19.47 19.78 31.77
C MET A 1 20.08 18.57 31.08
N VAL A 2 19.37 17.60 30.53
CA VAL A 2 17.93 17.30 30.39
C VAL A 2 17.92 15.76 30.34
N LEU A 3 17.45 15.11 31.40
CA LEU A 3 16.06 14.70 31.58
C LEU A 3 15.66 13.57 30.62
N LEU A 4 15.05 12.56 31.25
CA LEU A 4 13.90 11.84 30.71
C LEU A 4 14.15 10.62 29.82
N MET A 5 14.80 9.60 30.36
CA MET A 5 14.47 8.23 29.97
C MET A 5 14.49 7.37 31.23
N LYS A 6 13.50 6.49 31.37
CA LYS A 6 13.41 5.41 32.37
C LYS A 6 12.92 5.80 33.78
N ALA A 7 11.75 6.43 33.86
CA ALA A 7 10.90 6.27 35.04
C ALA A 7 9.45 6.39 34.58
N VAL A 8 8.72 5.29 34.68
CA VAL A 8 7.33 5.16 35.14
C VAL A 8 6.87 3.77 34.69
N LEU A 9 7.23 2.82 35.56
CA LEU A 9 6.49 1.63 35.90
C LEU A 9 5.10 2.05 36.44
N LEU A 10 4.09 1.18 36.27
CA LEU A 10 2.66 1.30 36.65
C LEU A 10 1.81 1.89 35.51
N LEU A 11 0.80 1.21 34.98
CA LEU A 11 -0.30 0.61 35.71
C LEU A 11 -1.03 -0.42 34.82
N ILE A 12 -1.29 -1.60 35.38
CA ILE A 12 -2.17 -2.65 34.86
C ILE A 12 -3.62 -2.14 34.94
N LEU A 13 -4.41 -2.25 33.86
CA LEU A 13 -5.85 -2.03 33.94
C LEU A 13 -6.64 -2.94 32.97
N ILE A 14 -7.19 -4.03 33.55
CA ILE A 14 -8.55 -4.56 33.39
C ILE A 14 -9.06 -4.84 31.96
N PRO A 15 -9.47 -6.10 31.68
CA PRO A 15 -10.73 -6.31 30.99
C PRO A 15 -11.67 -7.19 31.83
N LEU A 16 -12.65 -6.54 32.45
CA LEU A 16 -13.83 -7.17 33.03
C LEU A 16 -15.05 -6.57 32.32
N ALA A 17 -15.64 -7.32 31.39
CA ALA A 17 -17.04 -7.16 31.02
C ALA A 17 -17.59 -8.49 30.49
N LEU A 18 -18.38 -9.10 31.35
CA LEU A 18 -19.28 -10.22 31.10
C LEU A 18 -20.51 -9.74 30.31
N LEU A 19 -21.03 -10.67 29.50
CA LEU A 19 -22.45 -10.86 29.14
C LEU A 19 -23.16 -9.81 28.25
N GLY A 20 -23.69 -10.31 27.14
CA GLY A 20 -24.78 -9.70 26.36
C GLY A 20 -25.07 -10.54 25.11
N SER A 21 -25.86 -11.61 25.25
CA SER A 21 -27.26 -11.70 24.80
C SER A 21 -27.40 -12.29 23.40
N THR A 22 -28.07 -13.45 23.35
CA THR A 22 -28.53 -14.14 22.15
C THR A 22 -29.51 -13.27 21.37
N SER A 23 -29.42 -13.30 20.04
CA SER A 23 -30.55 -12.98 19.17
C SER A 23 -30.71 -14.10 18.15
N ALA A 24 -31.73 -14.92 18.38
CA ALA A 24 -32.27 -15.82 17.40
C ALA A 24 -33.12 -14.99 16.42
N THR A 25 -32.82 -15.08 15.13
CA THR A 25 -33.74 -14.64 14.08
C THR A 25 -34.03 -15.83 13.17
N ALA A 26 -35.24 -16.35 13.35
CA ALA A 26 -35.90 -17.24 12.40
C ALA A 26 -36.66 -16.36 11.42
N SER A 27 -36.41 -16.48 10.12
CA SER A 27 -37.40 -16.20 9.07
C SER A 27 -36.87 -16.67 7.73
N GLY A 28 -37.59 -17.61 7.12
CA GLY A 28 -37.28 -18.16 5.81
C GLY A 28 -37.35 -17.12 4.72
N HIS A 29 -36.39 -17.17 3.82
CA HIS A 29 -36.47 -16.51 2.53
C HIS A 29 -36.34 -17.59 1.47
N TYR A 30 -37.48 -17.90 0.82
CA TYR A 30 -37.51 -18.58 -0.45
C TYR A 30 -36.63 -17.77 -1.41
N PHE A 31 -35.48 -18.34 -1.77
CA PHE A 31 -34.56 -17.77 -2.73
C PHE A 31 -35.23 -17.80 -4.10
N THR A 32 -35.97 -16.73 -4.44
CA THR A 32 -36.34 -16.45 -5.82
C THR A 32 -35.07 -15.92 -6.48
N ILE A 33 -34.56 -16.66 -7.46
CA ILE A 33 -33.43 -16.24 -8.30
C ILE A 33 -33.94 -15.09 -9.15
N SER A 34 -33.87 -13.87 -8.62
CA SER A 34 -34.10 -12.65 -9.37
C SER A 34 -32.79 -12.27 -10.06
N SER A 35 -32.73 -12.62 -11.34
CA SER A 35 -31.69 -12.35 -12.32
C SER A 35 -31.55 -10.86 -12.65
N VAL A 36 -31.25 -10.00 -11.66
CA VAL A 36 -31.10 -8.55 -11.92
C VAL A 36 -30.04 -7.88 -11.02
N SER A 37 -28.84 -8.45 -10.89
CA SER A 37 -27.70 -7.75 -10.25
C SER A 37 -26.33 -8.05 -10.88
N MET A 38 -26.27 -8.38 -12.17
CA MET A 38 -25.00 -8.54 -12.91
C MET A 38 -24.59 -7.28 -13.70
N ALA A 39 -25.16 -6.12 -13.38
CA ALA A 39 -24.92 -4.87 -14.12
C ALA A 39 -24.14 -3.80 -13.34
N MET A 40 -23.54 -4.12 -12.19
CA MET A 40 -22.70 -3.16 -11.43
C MET A 40 -21.37 -3.75 -10.93
N ALA A 41 -20.84 -4.76 -11.63
CA ALA A 41 -19.48 -5.28 -11.39
C ALA A 41 -18.52 -4.97 -12.55
N ALA A 42 -18.91 -4.06 -13.45
CA ALA A 42 -18.25 -3.92 -14.76
C ALA A 42 -17.98 -2.46 -15.15
N ILE A 43 -17.53 -1.57 -14.27
CA ILE A 43 -16.98 -0.26 -14.70
C ILE A 43 -15.79 0.15 -13.83
N HIS A 44 -14.80 -0.72 -13.66
CA HIS A 44 -13.42 -0.30 -13.40
C HIS A 44 -12.52 -1.37 -14.02
N ALA A 45 -12.49 -1.40 -15.35
CA ALA A 45 -11.38 -2.00 -16.07
C ALA A 45 -10.15 -1.11 -15.81
N GLU A 46 -9.64 -1.17 -14.59
CA GLU A 46 -8.35 -0.62 -14.18
C GLU A 46 -7.35 -1.17 -15.18
N LYS A 47 -6.88 -0.30 -16.08
CA LYS A 47 -5.86 -0.66 -17.06
C LYS A 47 -4.69 -1.24 -16.30
N SER A 48 -4.51 -2.57 -16.39
CA SER A 48 -3.56 -3.31 -15.57
C SER A 48 -2.18 -2.64 -15.63
N LEU A 49 -1.75 -2.09 -14.50
CA LEU A 49 -0.43 -1.50 -14.36
C LEU A 49 0.57 -2.64 -14.18
N LYS A 50 1.68 -2.59 -14.93
CA LYS A 50 2.79 -3.52 -14.73
C LYS A 50 3.44 -3.35 -13.36
N VAL A 51 3.41 -2.14 -12.82
CA VAL A 51 3.91 -1.83 -11.47
C VAL A 51 2.78 -1.19 -10.68
N GLY A 52 2.17 -1.94 -9.77
CA GLY A 52 0.97 -1.51 -9.03
C GLY A 52 1.27 -0.86 -7.68
N SER A 53 2.50 -0.95 -7.18
CA SER A 53 2.85 -0.40 -5.86
C SER A 53 4.25 0.20 -5.78
N SER A 54 4.45 1.09 -4.82
CA SER A 54 5.76 1.64 -4.47
C SER A 54 6.75 0.57 -4.05
N GLN A 55 6.29 -0.49 -3.38
CA GLN A 55 7.13 -1.61 -2.96
C GLN A 55 7.63 -2.40 -4.17
N GLN A 56 6.74 -2.66 -5.13
CA GLN A 56 7.11 -3.32 -6.38
C GLN A 56 8.08 -2.45 -7.20
N ALA A 57 7.86 -1.13 -7.25
CA ALA A 57 8.78 -0.20 -7.88
C ALA A 57 10.16 -0.21 -7.20
N ALA A 58 10.20 -0.25 -5.86
CA ALA A 58 11.45 -0.35 -5.10
C ALA A 58 12.23 -1.62 -5.43
N GLN A 59 11.54 -2.77 -5.51
CA GLN A 59 12.15 -4.05 -5.87
C GLN A 59 12.75 -4.02 -7.28
N LEU A 60 12.00 -3.49 -8.25
CA LEU A 60 12.47 -3.32 -9.63
C LEU A 60 13.68 -2.39 -9.75
N VAL A 61 13.69 -1.30 -8.97
CA VAL A 61 14.85 -0.40 -8.97
C VAL A 61 16.05 -1.04 -8.28
N LYS A 62 15.84 -1.77 -7.19
CA LYS A 62 16.91 -2.48 -6.45
C LYS A 62 17.59 -3.55 -7.30
N SER A 63 16.89 -4.19 -8.23
CA SER A 63 17.50 -5.17 -9.15
C SER A 63 18.35 -4.53 -10.24
N ARG A 64 18.12 -3.25 -10.58
CA ARG A 64 18.85 -2.53 -11.65
C ARG A 64 19.96 -1.63 -11.12
N TYR A 65 19.79 -1.06 -9.94
CA TYR A 65 20.72 -0.11 -9.34
C TYR A 65 21.18 -0.60 -7.98
N SER A 66 22.49 -0.64 -7.80
CA SER A 66 23.12 -0.86 -6.50
C SER A 66 23.11 0.46 -5.72
N GLY A 67 22.45 0.46 -4.56
CA GLY A 67 22.35 1.65 -3.72
C GLY A 67 21.26 1.53 -2.66
N LYS A 68 21.28 2.44 -1.69
CA LYS A 68 20.25 2.52 -0.65
C LYS A 68 19.08 3.34 -1.18
N ILE A 69 17.89 2.76 -1.17
CA ILE A 69 16.66 3.50 -1.44
C ILE A 69 16.37 4.38 -0.23
N LEU A 70 16.21 5.68 -0.47
CA LEU A 70 15.89 6.67 0.55
C LEU A 70 14.39 6.95 0.62
N LYS A 71 13.73 7.02 -0.55
CA LYS A 71 12.30 7.31 -0.64
C LYS A 71 11.72 6.81 -1.96
N VAL A 72 10.47 6.37 -1.93
CA VAL A 72 9.66 6.10 -3.13
C VAL A 72 8.45 7.04 -3.08
N GLN A 73 8.17 7.69 -4.20
CA GLN A 73 7.05 8.62 -4.32
C GLN A 73 6.23 8.28 -5.57
N SER A 74 4.91 8.17 -5.42
CA SER A 74 4.01 8.09 -6.56
C SER A 74 3.99 9.42 -7.30
N THR A 75 4.12 9.40 -8.63
CA THR A 75 4.15 10.60 -9.47
C THR A 75 3.66 10.27 -10.88
N ARG A 76 3.60 11.27 -11.76
CA ARG A 76 3.40 11.03 -13.19
C ARG A 76 4.75 10.92 -13.92
N VAL A 77 4.90 9.88 -14.73
CA VAL A 77 6.07 9.65 -15.59
C VAL A 77 5.57 9.57 -17.02
N ASN A 78 6.01 10.48 -17.88
CA ASN A 78 5.55 10.58 -19.28
C ASN A 78 4.01 10.64 -19.42
N GLY A 79 3.32 11.33 -18.50
CA GLY A 79 1.85 11.41 -18.47
C GLY A 79 1.13 10.19 -17.88
N ASN A 80 1.83 9.08 -17.64
CA ASN A 80 1.26 7.87 -17.00
C ASN A 80 1.46 7.90 -15.48
N PRO A 81 0.66 7.14 -14.70
CA PRO A 81 1.01 6.80 -13.33
C PRO A 81 2.42 6.18 -13.27
N GLY A 82 3.16 6.48 -12.20
CA GLY A 82 4.53 6.01 -12.04
C GLY A 82 5.09 6.31 -10.66
N TYR A 83 6.38 6.01 -10.49
CA TYR A 83 7.10 6.17 -9.25
C TYR A 83 8.44 6.86 -9.46
N ARG A 84 8.80 7.77 -8.58
CA ARG A 84 10.15 8.34 -8.47
C ARG A 84 10.81 7.77 -7.23
N VAL A 85 11.92 7.08 -7.44
CA VAL A 85 12.73 6.47 -6.39
C VAL A 85 13.98 7.32 -6.20
N LYS A 86 14.20 7.79 -4.97
CA LYS A 86 15.40 8.52 -4.56
C LYS A 86 16.38 7.51 -4.00
N LEU A 87 17.60 7.47 -4.54
CA LEU A 87 18.65 6.54 -4.15
C LEU A 87 19.90 7.28 -3.69
N LEU A 88 20.65 6.61 -2.83
CA LEU A 88 22.03 6.92 -2.47
C LEU A 88 22.95 5.83 -3.07
N SER A 89 23.85 6.22 -3.96
CA SER A 89 24.88 5.32 -4.50
C SER A 89 25.90 4.96 -3.42
N LYS A 90 26.72 3.93 -3.67
CA LYS A 90 27.83 3.57 -2.80
C LYS A 90 28.88 4.68 -2.70
N ASP A 91 29.02 5.49 -3.75
CA ASP A 91 29.93 6.64 -3.83
C ASP A 91 29.35 7.90 -3.15
N GLY A 92 28.20 7.78 -2.48
CA GLY A 92 27.57 8.89 -1.77
C GLY A 92 26.74 9.83 -2.64
N VAL A 93 26.53 9.50 -3.92
CA VAL A 93 25.76 10.35 -4.85
C VAL A 93 24.27 10.06 -4.72
N VAL A 94 23.48 11.12 -4.49
CA VAL A 94 22.02 11.01 -4.48
C VAL A 94 21.46 11.28 -5.87
N PHE A 95 20.65 10.35 -6.38
CA PHE A 95 20.00 10.51 -7.69
C PHE A 95 18.57 9.95 -7.70
N HIS A 96 17.82 10.28 -8.75
CA HIS A 96 16.45 9.83 -8.92
C HIS A 96 16.33 8.84 -10.07
N VAL A 97 15.47 7.85 -9.88
CA VAL A 97 15.06 6.90 -10.91
C VAL A 97 13.55 6.99 -11.07
N SER A 98 13.10 7.16 -12.29
CA SER A 98 11.69 7.14 -12.66
C SER A 98 11.30 5.75 -13.15
N VAL A 99 10.14 5.27 -12.69
CA VAL A 99 9.51 4.01 -13.11
C VAL A 99 8.13 4.34 -13.66
N ASP A 100 7.89 4.04 -14.92
CA ASP A 100 6.57 4.16 -15.55
C ASP A 100 5.71 2.95 -15.15
N ALA A 101 4.58 3.16 -14.47
CA ALA A 101 3.78 2.06 -13.92
C ALA A 101 3.05 1.24 -14.99
N LYS A 102 2.81 1.83 -16.16
CA LYS A 102 2.10 1.19 -17.27
C LYS A 102 3.05 0.28 -18.06
N THR A 103 4.27 0.75 -18.33
CA THR A 103 5.23 0.03 -19.17
C THR A 103 6.28 -0.75 -18.37
N GLY A 104 6.50 -0.39 -17.11
CA GLY A 104 7.61 -0.89 -16.29
C GLY A 104 8.96 -0.28 -16.66
N SER A 105 8.99 0.73 -17.54
CA SER A 105 10.23 1.34 -18.01
C SER A 105 10.93 2.08 -16.87
N ILE A 106 12.25 1.89 -16.78
CA ILE A 106 13.08 2.47 -15.71
C ILE A 106 14.10 3.41 -16.34
N ARG A 107 14.16 4.66 -15.87
CA ARG A 107 15.10 5.69 -16.37
C ARG A 107 15.71 6.48 -15.23
N ARG A 108 17.03 6.69 -15.27
CA ARG A 108 17.74 7.61 -14.38
C ARG A 108 17.53 9.04 -14.85
N ASN A 109 17.31 9.96 -13.92
CA ASN A 109 17.03 11.38 -14.19
C ASN A 109 18.02 12.29 -13.46
#